data_AF-A0A6A5U5P9-F1
#
_entry.id   AF-A0A6A5U5P9-F1
#
_cell.length_a   1.000
_cell.length_b   1.000
_cell.length_c   1.000
_cell.angle_alpha   90.00
_cell.angle_beta   90.00
_cell.angle_gamma   90.00
#
_symmetry.space_group_name_H-M   'P 1'
#
loop_
_entity.id
_entity.type
_entity.pdbx_description
1 polymer ?
#
loop_
_entity_poly.entity_id
_entity_poly.type
_entity_poly.pdbx_seq_one_letter_code
_entity_poly.pdbx_strand_id
1 'polypeptide(L)'
;MFTPIHNLANVPDPPLIAKAITFARAHSSDSTYNHVLRSVFFGFIIADKILPDRDREAHAIASILHDLGFPLGHPPHSTIISPNKRFEVDGANAAREFLKQEASVEEWDKHRLQLKELEVQACAYGIWADFRGPDCVPGNLLGWDEYKQVVKAYPRLRLMGELKANMCRLCETKPQTTYDNTVGEWRDKYVEGYDRKGKLTQDLLETCDLDDIGTK
;
A
#
# COMPACT_ATOMS: atom_id res chain seq x y z
N MET A 1 0.85 -16.58 22.23
CA MET A 1 1.46 -17.41 21.18
C MET A 1 0.95 -16.90 19.84
N PHE A 2 1.84 -16.39 18.99
CA PHE A 2 1.53 -16.04 17.60
C PHE A 2 1.02 -17.29 16.90
N THR A 3 -0.15 -17.22 16.25
CA THR A 3 -0.55 -18.27 15.31
C THR A 3 0.35 -18.10 14.09
N PRO A 4 1.14 -19.11 13.68
CA PRO A 4 1.99 -18.98 12.51
C PRO A 4 1.14 -18.61 11.29
N ILE A 5 1.65 -17.66 10.50
CA ILE A 5 1.03 -17.06 9.32
C ILE A 5 0.61 -18.13 8.28
N HIS A 6 1.18 -19.34 8.34
CA HIS A 6 1.13 -20.30 7.23
C HIS A 6 -0.22 -21.03 7.06
N ASN A 7 -1.04 -21.15 8.10
CA ASN A 7 -2.24 -21.99 8.03
C ASN A 7 -3.52 -21.30 7.53
N LEU A 8 -3.54 -19.97 7.36
CA LEU A 8 -4.74 -19.24 6.96
C LEU A 8 -4.90 -19.09 5.43
N ALA A 9 -3.80 -19.00 4.68
CA ALA A 9 -3.85 -18.75 3.23
C ALA A 9 -2.65 -19.33 2.44
N ASN A 10 -1.96 -20.35 2.95
CA ASN A 10 -0.78 -20.97 2.30
C ASN A 10 0.30 -19.94 1.89
N VAL A 11 0.51 -18.91 2.72
CA VAL A 11 1.53 -17.87 2.47
C VAL A 11 2.92 -18.52 2.65
N PRO A 12 3.85 -18.35 1.68
CA PRO A 12 5.22 -18.84 1.81
C PRO A 12 5.92 -18.32 3.07
N ASP A 13 6.89 -19.08 3.59
CA ASP A 13 7.72 -18.71 4.75
C ASP A 13 9.25 -18.67 4.48
N PRO A 14 9.73 -18.09 3.36
CA PRO A 14 11.15 -17.84 3.20
C PRO A 14 11.66 -16.81 4.23
N PRO A 15 12.94 -16.88 4.63
CA PRO A 15 13.55 -15.93 5.57
C PRO A 15 13.34 -14.45 5.20
N LEU A 16 13.29 -14.13 3.90
CA LEU A 16 13.08 -12.77 3.41
C LEU A 16 11.70 -12.21 3.78
N ILE A 17 10.64 -13.05 3.77
CA ILE A 17 9.30 -12.64 4.21
C ILE A 17 9.30 -12.33 5.71
N ALA A 18 9.95 -13.13 6.55
CA ALA A 18 10.06 -12.87 7.98
C ALA A 18 10.79 -11.54 8.27
N LYS A 19 11.86 -11.26 7.52
CA LYS A 19 12.56 -9.96 7.56
C LYS A 19 11.66 -8.80 7.12
N ALA A 20 10.89 -8.97 6.05
CA ALA A 20 9.96 -7.95 5.55
C ALA A 20 8.87 -7.65 6.58
N ILE A 21 8.32 -8.67 7.25
CA ILE A 21 7.33 -8.51 8.32
C ILE A 21 7.93 -7.73 9.50
N THR A 22 9.17 -8.05 9.87
CA THR A 22 9.90 -7.35 10.94
C THR A 22 10.12 -5.88 10.56
N PHE A 23 10.52 -5.62 9.31
CA PHE A 23 10.75 -4.28 8.80
C PHE A 23 9.47 -3.45 8.75
N ALA A 24 8.36 -4.02 8.26
CA ALA A 24 7.05 -3.39 8.27
C ALA A 24 6.61 -3.07 9.71
N ARG A 25 6.79 -4.02 10.65
CA ARG A 25 6.44 -3.80 12.06
C ARG A 25 7.20 -2.62 12.69
N ALA A 26 8.46 -2.44 12.32
CA ALA A 26 9.28 -1.33 12.82
C ALA A 26 8.89 0.04 12.25
N HIS A 27 8.16 0.08 11.13
CA HIS A 27 7.80 1.29 10.39
C HIS A 27 6.29 1.41 10.20
N SER A 28 5.51 0.94 11.17
CA SER A 28 4.06 0.99 11.10
C SER A 28 3.47 1.13 12.49
N SER A 29 2.37 1.83 12.57
CA SER A 29 1.45 1.75 13.70
C SER A 29 0.88 0.32 13.81
N ASP A 30 0.18 0.04 14.91
CA ASP A 30 -0.54 -1.23 15.06
C ASP A 30 -1.63 -1.42 14.00
N SER A 31 -2.34 -0.35 13.62
CA SER A 31 -3.42 -0.48 12.64
C SER A 31 -2.88 -0.69 11.23
N THR A 32 -1.84 0.04 10.82
CA THR A 32 -1.17 -0.15 9.52
C THR A 32 -0.51 -1.53 9.46
N TYR A 33 0.21 -1.94 10.51
CA TYR A 33 0.83 -3.26 10.56
C TYR A 33 -0.21 -4.39 10.42
N ASN A 34 -1.32 -4.29 11.14
CA ASN A 34 -2.38 -5.28 11.00
C ASN A 34 -3.03 -5.21 9.60
N HIS A 35 -3.18 -4.03 9.01
CA HIS A 35 -3.66 -3.88 7.64
C HIS A 35 -2.76 -4.59 6.63
N VAL A 36 -1.44 -4.34 6.63
CA VAL A 36 -0.53 -4.98 5.67
C VAL A 36 -0.58 -6.51 5.78
N LEU A 37 -0.68 -7.06 7.00
CA LEU A 37 -0.81 -8.50 7.18
C LEU A 37 -2.16 -9.04 6.72
N ARG A 38 -3.27 -8.36 7.00
CA ARG A 38 -4.58 -8.74 6.44
C ARG A 38 -4.57 -8.69 4.91
N SER A 39 -3.96 -7.67 4.31
CA SER A 39 -3.81 -7.53 2.87
C SER A 39 -3.04 -8.70 2.25
N VAL A 40 -1.99 -9.20 2.91
CA VAL A 40 -1.31 -10.45 2.50
C VAL A 40 -2.31 -11.60 2.46
N PHE A 41 -3.00 -11.89 3.55
CA PHE A 41 -3.91 -13.04 3.62
C PHE A 41 -5.04 -12.97 2.58
N PHE A 42 -5.71 -11.82 2.49
CA PHE A 42 -6.79 -11.65 1.53
C PHE A 42 -6.29 -11.71 0.09
N GLY A 43 -5.12 -11.12 -0.20
CA GLY A 43 -4.48 -11.21 -1.50
C GLY A 43 -4.21 -12.67 -1.86
N PHE A 44 -3.69 -13.48 -0.93
CA PHE A 44 -3.42 -14.90 -1.18
C PHE A 44 -4.69 -15.74 -1.39
N ILE A 45 -5.72 -15.53 -0.56
CA ILE A 45 -7.01 -16.25 -0.69
C ILE A 45 -7.65 -15.99 -2.06
N ILE A 46 -7.61 -14.74 -2.53
CA ILE A 46 -8.17 -14.34 -3.82
C ILE A 46 -7.27 -14.83 -4.95
N ALA A 47 -5.98 -14.49 -4.93
CA ALA A 47 -5.06 -14.74 -6.02
C ALA A 47 -4.75 -16.23 -6.22
N ASP A 48 -4.88 -17.09 -5.21
CA ASP A 48 -4.73 -18.54 -5.40
C ASP A 48 -5.83 -19.13 -6.29
N LYS A 49 -6.98 -18.45 -6.41
CA LYS A 49 -8.11 -18.88 -7.25
C LYS A 49 -8.02 -18.35 -8.68
N ILE A 50 -7.43 -17.17 -8.89
CA ILE A 50 -7.49 -16.46 -10.18
C ILE A 50 -6.13 -16.06 -10.77
N LEU A 51 -5.05 -16.11 -9.99
CA LEU A 51 -3.67 -15.77 -10.39
C LEU A 51 -2.69 -16.84 -9.86
N PRO A 52 -2.87 -18.13 -10.22
CA PRO A 52 -2.05 -19.22 -9.68
C PRO A 52 -0.57 -19.14 -10.09
N ASP A 53 -0.28 -18.57 -11.26
CA ASP A 53 1.07 -18.52 -11.85
C ASP A 53 1.93 -17.33 -11.38
N ARG A 54 1.42 -16.53 -10.45
CA ARG A 54 2.15 -15.38 -9.90
C ARG A 54 3.35 -15.82 -9.07
N ASP A 55 4.37 -14.97 -9.01
CA ASP A 55 5.46 -15.08 -8.04
C ASP A 55 4.91 -14.81 -6.62
N ARG A 56 4.65 -15.90 -5.88
CA ARG A 56 4.05 -15.85 -4.55
C ARG A 56 4.92 -15.11 -3.55
N GLU A 57 6.25 -15.24 -3.62
CA GLU A 57 7.15 -14.54 -2.69
C GLU A 57 7.16 -13.03 -2.99
N ALA A 58 7.25 -12.65 -4.26
CA ALA A 58 7.17 -11.24 -4.65
C ALA A 58 5.82 -10.61 -4.31
N HIS A 59 4.70 -11.34 -4.50
CA HIS A 59 3.38 -10.92 -4.05
C HIS A 59 3.31 -10.68 -2.54
N ALA A 60 3.87 -11.59 -1.74
CA ALA A 60 3.89 -11.43 -0.28
C ALA A 60 4.70 -10.22 0.15
N ILE A 61 5.93 -10.06 -0.37
CA ILE A 61 6.79 -8.92 -0.03
C ILE A 61 6.16 -7.59 -0.46
N ALA A 62 5.60 -7.54 -1.67
CA ALA A 62 4.87 -6.37 -2.14
C ALA A 62 3.74 -5.99 -1.18
N SER A 63 2.94 -6.97 -0.76
CA SER A 63 1.81 -6.75 0.15
C SER A 63 2.25 -6.32 1.55
N ILE A 64 3.35 -6.89 2.07
CA ILE A 64 3.89 -6.55 3.40
C ILE A 64 4.43 -5.11 3.44
N LEU A 65 5.02 -4.63 2.34
CA LEU A 65 5.76 -3.37 2.31
C LEU A 65 5.03 -2.21 1.62
N HIS A 66 3.80 -2.43 1.09
CA HIS A 66 3.12 -1.44 0.24
C HIS A 66 2.87 -0.09 0.92
N ASP A 67 2.59 -0.09 2.23
CA ASP A 67 2.20 1.10 3.00
C ASP A 67 3.33 1.67 3.87
N LEU A 68 4.60 1.34 3.59
CA LEU A 68 5.76 1.97 4.24
C LEU A 68 5.82 3.49 4.06
N GLY A 69 5.05 4.05 3.12
CA GLY A 69 4.92 5.49 2.92
C GLY A 69 3.96 6.18 3.88
N PHE A 70 3.18 5.45 4.68
CA PHE A 70 2.25 6.07 5.62
C PHE A 70 2.99 6.80 6.75
N PRO A 71 2.68 8.08 7.02
CA PRO A 71 3.47 8.89 7.94
C PRO A 71 3.29 8.51 9.43
N LEU A 72 2.23 7.78 9.79
CA LEU A 72 1.94 7.44 11.18
C LEU A 72 2.61 6.12 11.60
N GLY A 73 3.22 6.14 12.78
CA GLY A 73 3.80 4.94 13.41
C GLY A 73 5.27 4.66 13.05
N HIS A 74 5.89 5.48 12.21
CA HIS A 74 7.33 5.45 11.99
C HIS A 74 8.10 5.82 13.28
N PRO A 75 9.32 5.30 13.47
CA PRO A 75 10.17 5.67 14.58
C PRO A 75 10.62 7.14 14.46
N PRO A 76 11.02 7.78 15.57
CA PRO A 76 11.63 9.10 15.52
C PRO A 76 12.79 9.12 14.53
N HIS A 77 12.86 10.16 13.70
CA HIS A 77 13.90 10.34 12.66
C HIS A 77 13.91 9.31 11.52
N SER A 78 12.82 8.58 11.28
CA SER A 78 12.71 7.75 10.08
C SER A 78 12.99 8.56 8.80
N THR A 79 13.83 8.01 7.92
CA THR A 79 14.22 8.63 6.65
C THR A 79 13.36 8.18 5.47
N ILE A 80 12.39 7.30 5.70
CA ILE A 80 11.51 6.77 4.64
C ILE A 80 10.59 7.88 4.10
N ILE A 81 10.01 8.67 4.99
CA ILE A 81 9.05 9.72 4.62
C ILE A 81 9.82 10.97 4.21
N SER A 82 9.88 11.22 2.91
CA SER A 82 10.55 12.40 2.37
C SER A 82 9.61 13.61 2.31
N PRO A 83 10.14 14.84 2.33
CA PRO A 83 9.31 16.04 2.31
C PRO A 83 8.64 16.32 0.95
N ASN A 84 9.13 15.69 -0.13
CA ASN A 84 8.80 16.10 -1.50
C ASN A 84 8.36 14.97 -2.44
N LYS A 85 8.39 13.70 -2.01
CA LYS A 85 7.85 12.60 -2.82
C LYS A 85 6.47 12.18 -2.32
N ARG A 86 5.66 11.64 -3.22
CA ARG A 86 4.39 10.99 -2.85
C ARG A 86 4.66 9.80 -1.93
N PHE A 87 3.69 9.45 -1.09
CA PHE A 87 3.88 8.40 -0.09
C PHE A 87 4.11 7.04 -0.75
N GLU A 88 3.46 6.77 -1.86
CA GLU A 88 3.63 5.57 -2.67
C GLU A 88 5.08 5.44 -3.17
N VAL A 89 5.69 6.57 -3.55
CA VAL A 89 7.09 6.61 -4.01
C VAL A 89 8.05 6.43 -2.83
N ASP A 90 7.78 7.04 -1.68
CA ASP A 90 8.56 6.82 -0.44
C ASP A 90 8.54 5.34 -0.06
N GLY A 91 7.36 4.72 -0.03
CA GLY A 91 7.18 3.29 0.29
C GLY A 91 7.87 2.38 -0.72
N ALA A 92 7.71 2.64 -2.03
CA ALA A 92 8.35 1.85 -3.08
C ALA A 92 9.89 1.95 -3.03
N ASN A 93 10.44 3.13 -2.73
CA ASN A 93 11.88 3.30 -2.55
C ASN A 93 12.36 2.54 -1.31
N ALA A 94 11.65 2.62 -0.19
CA ALA A 94 12.01 1.88 1.02
C ALA A 94 11.95 0.36 0.81
N ALA A 95 10.93 -0.15 0.12
CA ALA A 95 10.82 -1.57 -0.23
C ALA A 95 11.98 -2.02 -1.12
N ARG A 96 12.37 -1.20 -2.11
CA ARG A 96 13.51 -1.47 -2.98
C ARG A 96 14.83 -1.52 -2.22
N GLU A 97 15.07 -0.56 -1.33
CA GLU A 97 16.29 -0.54 -0.51
C GLU A 97 16.33 -1.71 0.48
N PHE A 98 15.19 -2.07 1.08
CA PHE A 98 15.07 -3.30 1.89
C PHE A 98 15.49 -4.54 1.09
N LEU A 99 14.94 -4.72 -0.12
CA LEU A 99 15.26 -5.87 -0.96
C LEU A 99 16.74 -5.92 -1.35
N LYS A 100 17.36 -4.78 -1.70
CA LYS A 100 18.79 -4.72 -1.99
C LYS A 100 19.68 -5.10 -0.81
N GLN A 101 19.22 -4.86 0.42
CA GLN A 101 19.98 -5.14 1.64
C GLN A 101 19.77 -6.58 2.11
N GLU A 102 18.55 -7.11 1.98
CA GLU A 102 18.16 -8.33 2.66
C GLU A 102 18.02 -9.56 1.75
N ALA A 103 17.80 -9.35 0.44
CA ALA A 103 17.61 -10.42 -0.52
C ALA A 103 18.91 -10.82 -1.22
N SER A 104 19.00 -12.09 -1.63
CA SER A 104 20.10 -12.55 -2.49
C SER A 104 19.98 -11.92 -3.88
N VAL A 105 21.07 -11.36 -4.40
CA VAL A 105 21.10 -10.77 -5.76
C VAL A 105 20.84 -11.82 -6.85
N GLU A 106 21.15 -13.08 -6.57
CA GLU A 106 20.88 -14.20 -7.47
C GLU A 106 19.39 -14.52 -7.57
N GLU A 107 18.65 -14.34 -6.47
CA GLU A 107 17.21 -14.62 -6.39
C GLU A 107 16.34 -13.38 -6.68
N TRP A 108 16.88 -12.19 -6.45
CA TRP A 108 16.24 -10.88 -6.61
C TRP A 108 17.03 -10.00 -7.57
N ASP A 109 17.03 -10.41 -8.84
CA ASP A 109 17.61 -9.63 -9.92
C ASP A 109 16.83 -8.33 -10.21
N LYS A 110 17.34 -7.52 -11.14
CA LYS A 110 16.70 -6.25 -11.53
C LYS A 110 15.27 -6.43 -12.05
N HIS A 111 14.98 -7.56 -12.69
CA HIS A 111 13.67 -7.84 -13.26
C HIS A 111 12.67 -8.18 -12.18
N ARG A 112 13.06 -8.98 -11.18
CA ARG A 112 12.21 -9.34 -10.05
C ARG A 112 11.99 -8.17 -9.08
N LEU A 113 12.98 -7.29 -8.93
CA LEU A 113 12.82 -6.02 -8.20
C LEU A 113 11.74 -5.11 -8.79
N GLN A 114 11.42 -5.28 -10.07
CA GLN A 114 10.27 -4.64 -10.70
C GLN A 114 9.10 -5.62 -10.69
N LEU A 115 8.11 -5.36 -9.83
CA LEU A 115 6.92 -6.21 -9.76
C LEU A 115 6.25 -6.32 -11.13
N LYS A 116 5.83 -7.52 -11.49
CA LYS A 116 5.08 -7.76 -12.72
C LYS A 116 3.59 -7.58 -12.44
N GLU A 117 2.81 -7.54 -13.52
CA GLU A 117 1.38 -7.25 -13.49
C GLU A 117 0.60 -8.14 -12.51
N LEU A 118 0.89 -9.44 -12.46
CA LEU A 118 0.18 -10.41 -11.61
C LEU A 118 0.40 -10.14 -10.11
N GLU A 119 1.62 -9.83 -9.69
CA GLU A 119 1.91 -9.56 -8.27
C GLU A 119 1.34 -8.22 -7.83
N VAL A 120 1.37 -7.21 -8.71
CA VAL A 120 0.71 -5.91 -8.48
C VAL A 120 -0.80 -6.12 -8.33
N GLN A 121 -1.40 -6.91 -9.21
CA GLN A 121 -2.83 -7.20 -9.18
C GLN A 121 -3.23 -7.98 -7.92
N ALA A 122 -2.47 -9.02 -7.55
CA ALA A 122 -2.71 -9.81 -6.35
C ALA A 122 -2.61 -8.97 -5.07
N CYS A 123 -1.59 -8.10 -4.98
CA CYS A 123 -1.43 -7.15 -3.88
C CYS A 123 -2.65 -6.21 -3.79
N ALA A 124 -3.06 -5.63 -4.91
CA ALA A 124 -4.21 -4.74 -4.98
C ALA A 124 -5.51 -5.43 -4.51
N TYR A 125 -5.76 -6.69 -4.90
CA TYR A 125 -6.94 -7.43 -4.42
C TYR A 125 -6.98 -7.54 -2.90
N GLY A 126 -5.85 -7.84 -2.26
CA GLY A 126 -5.75 -7.93 -0.80
C GLY A 126 -6.04 -6.61 -0.09
N ILE A 127 -5.43 -5.53 -0.58
CA ILE A 127 -5.60 -4.16 -0.04
C ILE A 127 -7.07 -3.74 -0.12
N TRP A 128 -7.68 -3.87 -1.30
CA TRP A 128 -9.06 -3.45 -1.52
C TRP A 128 -10.07 -4.31 -0.77
N ALA A 129 -9.81 -5.62 -0.64
CA ALA A 129 -10.63 -6.50 0.18
C ALA A 129 -10.59 -6.09 1.65
N ASP A 130 -9.45 -5.64 2.19
CA ASP A 130 -9.39 -5.17 3.57
C ASP A 130 -10.12 -3.83 3.77
N PHE A 131 -10.07 -2.91 2.80
CA PHE A 131 -10.80 -1.64 2.91
C PHE A 131 -12.31 -1.79 2.73
N ARG A 132 -12.75 -2.59 1.76
CA ARG A 132 -14.15 -2.65 1.32
C ARG A 132 -14.92 -3.87 1.85
N GLY A 133 -14.22 -4.88 2.33
CA GLY A 133 -14.80 -6.13 2.81
C GLY A 133 -15.20 -7.11 1.70
N PRO A 134 -15.60 -8.34 2.07
CA PRO A 134 -15.86 -9.44 1.15
C PRO A 134 -16.94 -9.17 0.09
N ASP A 135 -18.00 -8.43 0.44
CA ASP A 135 -19.11 -8.14 -0.48
C ASP A 135 -18.71 -7.30 -1.70
N CYS A 136 -17.55 -6.63 -1.62
CA CYS A 136 -16.98 -5.86 -2.72
C CYS A 136 -15.98 -6.66 -3.57
N VAL A 137 -15.71 -7.92 -3.20
CA VAL A 137 -14.82 -8.82 -3.94
C VAL A 137 -15.66 -9.62 -4.94
N PRO A 138 -15.43 -9.49 -6.26
CA PRO A 138 -16.25 -10.16 -7.25
C PRO A 138 -16.10 -11.69 -7.18
N GLY A 139 -17.12 -12.41 -7.64
CA GLY A 139 -17.05 -13.87 -7.83
C GLY A 139 -16.95 -14.69 -6.54
N ASN A 140 -17.30 -14.11 -5.37
CA ASN A 140 -17.18 -14.78 -4.07
C ASN A 140 -15.75 -15.32 -3.80
N LEU A 141 -14.74 -14.61 -4.32
CA LEU A 141 -13.33 -15.02 -4.19
C LEU A 141 -12.82 -14.90 -2.76
N LEU A 142 -13.53 -14.18 -1.88
CA LEU A 142 -13.28 -14.10 -0.45
C LEU A 142 -14.62 -14.20 0.30
N GLY A 143 -14.74 -15.18 1.19
CA GLY A 143 -15.93 -15.37 2.02
C GLY A 143 -15.85 -14.62 3.36
N TRP A 144 -17.00 -14.38 3.98
CA TRP A 144 -17.07 -13.74 5.30
C TRP A 144 -16.39 -14.54 6.42
N ASP A 145 -16.38 -15.86 6.35
CA ASP A 145 -15.75 -16.70 7.36
C ASP A 145 -14.22 -16.63 7.28
N GLU A 146 -13.67 -16.68 6.06
CA GLU A 146 -12.24 -16.45 5.81
C GLU A 146 -11.84 -15.03 6.30
N TYR A 147 -12.65 -14.02 5.95
CA TYR A 147 -12.42 -12.64 6.37
C TYR A 147 -12.39 -12.48 7.90
N LYS A 148 -13.39 -13.04 8.60
CA LYS A 148 -13.49 -12.96 10.07
C LYS A 148 -12.34 -13.69 10.77
N GLN A 149 -11.85 -14.81 10.22
CA GLN A 149 -10.70 -15.52 10.76
C GLN A 149 -9.42 -14.68 10.71
N VAL A 150 -9.16 -14.06 9.56
CA VAL A 150 -8.01 -13.16 9.39
C VAL A 150 -8.11 -11.92 10.28
N VAL A 151 -9.30 -11.29 10.35
CA VAL A 151 -9.54 -10.13 11.24
C VAL A 151 -9.40 -10.50 12.71
N LYS A 152 -9.78 -11.73 13.12
CA LYS A 152 -9.58 -12.20 14.48
C LYS A 152 -8.10 -12.32 14.84
N ALA A 153 -7.27 -12.79 13.90
CA ALA A 153 -5.82 -12.88 14.10
C ALA A 153 -5.14 -11.49 14.08
N TYR A 154 -5.61 -10.60 13.21
CA TYR A 154 -5.09 -9.25 13.03
C TYR A 154 -6.22 -8.22 13.11
N PRO A 155 -6.61 -7.79 14.33
CA PRO A 155 -7.73 -6.88 14.54
C PRO A 155 -7.63 -5.60 13.70
N ARG A 156 -8.76 -5.15 13.16
CA ARG A 156 -8.86 -3.92 12.34
C ARG A 156 -8.52 -2.65 13.11
N LEU A 157 -8.62 -2.69 14.44
CA LEU A 157 -8.46 -1.53 15.31
C LEU A 157 -9.33 -0.36 14.83
N ARG A 158 -8.73 0.72 14.35
CA ARG A 158 -9.44 1.87 13.77
C ARG A 158 -9.00 2.14 12.34
N LEU A 159 -8.78 1.10 11.53
CA LEU A 159 -8.22 1.19 10.18
C LEU A 159 -8.72 2.41 9.37
N MET A 160 -10.04 2.58 9.21
CA MET A 160 -10.56 3.70 8.41
C MET A 160 -10.29 5.07 9.03
N GLY A 161 -10.27 5.15 10.36
CA GLY A 161 -9.89 6.36 11.08
C GLY A 161 -8.40 6.66 10.94
N GLU A 162 -7.56 5.64 10.91
CA GLU A 162 -6.11 5.81 10.75
C GLU A 162 -5.71 6.06 9.30
N LEU A 163 -6.38 5.43 8.33
CA LEU A 163 -6.27 5.78 6.92
C LEU A 163 -6.57 7.27 6.72
N LYS A 164 -7.70 7.75 7.25
CA LYS A 164 -8.04 9.18 7.25
C LYS A 164 -6.91 10.03 7.86
N ALA A 165 -6.38 9.64 9.02
CA ALA A 165 -5.34 10.40 9.71
C ALA A 165 -4.03 10.44 8.90
N ASN A 166 -3.63 9.32 8.28
CA ASN A 166 -2.50 9.27 7.36
C ASN A 166 -2.70 10.22 6.17
N MET A 167 -3.86 10.16 5.51
CA MET A 167 -4.16 11.03 4.37
C MET A 167 -4.14 12.51 4.74
N CYS A 168 -4.79 12.91 5.83
CA CYS A 168 -4.75 14.30 6.31
C CYS A 168 -3.33 14.74 6.65
N ARG A 169 -2.54 13.89 7.32
CA ARG A 169 -1.14 14.17 7.67
C ARG A 169 -0.28 14.42 6.44
N LEU A 170 -0.45 13.61 5.38
CA LEU A 170 0.25 13.79 4.11
C LEU A 170 -0.06 15.14 3.47
N CYS A 171 -1.33 15.54 3.45
CA CYS A 171 -1.71 16.84 2.92
C CYS A 171 -1.23 18.01 3.78
N GLU A 172 -1.00 17.83 5.08
CA GLU A 172 -0.42 18.85 5.95
C GLU A 172 1.09 18.99 5.76
N THR A 173 1.81 17.86 5.70
CA THR A 173 3.28 17.87 5.71
C THR A 173 3.90 17.97 4.32
N LYS A 174 3.22 17.48 3.29
CA LYS A 174 3.69 17.52 1.89
C LYS A 174 2.56 17.82 0.88
N PRO A 175 1.85 18.96 1.04
CA PRO A 175 0.67 19.31 0.24
C PRO A 175 0.90 19.27 -1.27
N GLN A 176 2.08 19.68 -1.74
CA GLN A 176 2.45 19.70 -3.16
C GLN A 176 2.38 18.31 -3.83
N THR A 177 2.42 17.24 -3.04
CA THR A 177 2.37 15.86 -3.52
C THR A 177 0.94 15.28 -3.53
N THR A 178 -0.07 16.07 -3.16
CA THR A 178 -1.44 15.58 -2.89
C THR A 178 -2.53 16.23 -3.73
N TYR A 179 -2.27 17.38 -4.36
CA TYR A 179 -3.32 18.18 -5.00
C TYR A 179 -4.04 17.47 -6.14
N ASP A 180 -3.33 16.66 -6.92
CA ASP A 180 -3.81 16.04 -8.15
C ASP A 180 -4.27 14.57 -7.98
N ASN A 181 -4.39 14.08 -6.75
CA ASN A 181 -4.69 12.67 -6.50
C ASN A 181 -5.68 12.47 -5.36
N THR A 182 -6.00 11.20 -5.09
CA THR A 182 -7.00 10.78 -4.11
C THR A 182 -6.67 11.24 -2.70
N VAL A 183 -5.40 11.48 -2.35
CA VAL A 183 -5.02 11.98 -1.01
C VAL A 183 -5.61 13.37 -0.78
N GLY A 184 -5.57 14.24 -1.79
CA GLY A 184 -6.17 15.58 -1.73
C GLY A 184 -7.67 15.58 -1.45
N GLU A 185 -8.41 14.57 -1.96
CA GLU A 185 -9.86 14.43 -1.74
C GLU A 185 -10.23 14.25 -0.27
N TRP A 186 -9.38 13.57 0.51
CA TRP A 186 -9.61 13.42 1.95
C TRP A 186 -9.56 14.77 2.64
N ARG A 187 -8.63 15.64 2.23
CA ARG A 187 -8.44 16.91 2.91
C ARG A 187 -9.49 17.94 2.52
N ASP A 188 -9.94 17.97 1.26
CA ASP A 188 -11.12 18.76 0.83
C ASP A 188 -12.32 18.53 1.75
N LYS A 189 -12.50 17.29 2.19
CA LYS A 189 -13.62 16.90 3.04
C LYS A 189 -13.38 17.12 4.54
N TYR A 190 -12.13 17.11 5.01
CA TYR A 190 -11.84 16.94 6.43
C TYR A 190 -10.87 17.97 7.06
N VAL A 191 -10.25 18.88 6.32
CA VAL A 191 -9.38 19.91 6.94
C VAL A 191 -9.71 21.30 6.44
N GLU A 192 -9.92 22.19 7.40
CA GLU A 192 -10.23 23.59 7.19
C GLU A 192 -9.04 24.34 6.54
N GLY A 193 -9.35 25.24 5.60
CA GLY A 193 -8.36 26.08 4.91
C GLY A 193 -7.51 25.37 3.85
N TYR A 194 -7.74 24.08 3.58
CA TYR A 194 -7.13 23.41 2.44
C TYR A 194 -7.99 23.62 1.19
N ASP A 195 -7.51 24.49 0.30
CA ASP A 195 -8.15 24.76 -0.97
C ASP A 195 -7.29 24.24 -2.12
N ARG A 196 -7.86 23.34 -2.94
CA ARG A 196 -7.24 22.81 -4.17
C ARG A 196 -7.57 23.63 -5.41
N LYS A 197 -8.47 24.61 -5.32
CA LYS A 197 -8.80 25.50 -6.44
C LYS A 197 -7.54 26.15 -7.00
N GLY A 198 -7.37 26.07 -8.32
CA GLY A 198 -6.18 26.59 -9.02
C GLY A 198 -4.93 25.73 -8.88
N LYS A 199 -5.04 24.51 -8.34
CA LYS A 199 -3.92 23.58 -8.09
C LYS A 199 -4.15 22.17 -8.65
N LEU A 200 -5.32 21.92 -9.24
CA LEU A 200 -5.62 20.65 -9.88
C LEU A 200 -4.86 20.55 -11.21
N THR A 201 -4.65 19.33 -11.69
CA THR A 201 -4.07 19.11 -13.03
C THR A 201 -4.89 19.80 -14.11
N GLN A 202 -6.22 19.76 -14.01
CA GLN A 202 -7.10 20.42 -14.97
C GLN A 202 -6.92 21.96 -14.94
N ASP A 203 -6.75 22.59 -13.76
CA ASP A 203 -6.43 24.02 -13.67
C ASP A 203 -5.15 24.37 -14.47
N LEU A 204 -4.11 23.54 -14.37
CA LEU A 204 -2.86 23.74 -15.13
C LEU A 204 -3.08 23.55 -16.63
N LEU A 205 -3.77 22.49 -17.02
CA LEU A 205 -4.00 22.17 -18.43
C LEU A 205 -4.89 23.22 -19.12
N GLU A 206 -5.85 23.81 -18.43
CA GLU A 206 -6.69 24.88 -18.97
C GLU A 206 -5.94 26.20 -19.20
N THR A 207 -4.75 26.39 -18.61
CA THR A 207 -3.87 27.52 -18.95
C THR A 207 -3.02 27.30 -20.20
N CYS A 208 -3.09 26.11 -20.79
CA CYS A 208 -2.25 25.69 -21.90
C CYS A 208 -2.81 26.17 -23.24
N ASP A 209 -2.36 27.33 -23.72
CA ASP A 209 -2.72 27.88 -25.04
C ASP A 209 -1.73 27.41 -26.14
N LEU A 210 -1.55 26.08 -26.25
CA LEU A 210 -0.65 25.49 -27.26
C LEU A 210 -1.37 25.16 -28.58
N ASP A 211 -2.70 25.13 -28.58
CA ASP A 211 -3.50 24.79 -29.76
C ASP A 211 -3.39 25.86 -30.88
N ASP A 212 -3.05 27.11 -30.52
CA ASP A 212 -2.88 28.24 -31.44
C ASP A 212 -1.40 28.53 -31.81
N ILE A 213 -0.47 27.62 -31.52
CA ILE A 213 0.94 27.79 -31.93
C ILE A 213 1.09 27.56 -33.44
N GLY A 214 1.32 28.65 -34.18
CA GLY A 214 1.60 28.64 -35.63
C GLY A 214 0.47 29.19 -36.51
N THR A 215 -0.64 29.62 -35.92
CA THR A 215 -1.78 30.27 -36.61
C THR A 215 -1.75 31.80 -36.56
N LYS A 216 -0.65 32.40 -36.05
CA LYS A 216 -0.37 33.85 -36.08
C LYS A 216 0.88 34.17 -36.90
#